data_AF-A0A382LMU2-F1
#
_entry.id   AF-A0A382LMU2-F1
#
_cell.length_a   1.000
_cell.length_b   1.000
_cell.length_c   1.000
_cell.angle_alpha   90.00
_cell.angle_beta   90.00
_cell.angle_gamma   90.00
#
_symmetry.space_group_name_H-M   'P 1'
#
loop_
_entity.id
_entity.type
_entity.pdbx_description
1 polymer ?
#
loop_
_entity_poly.entity_id
_entity_poly.type
_entity_poly.pdbx_seq_one_letter_code
_entity_poly.pdbx_strand_id
1 'polypeptide(L)'
;VVRRLSITVPDELWDELTHLDPSPSALVQRALRCLHATEGPGAGPTPIEAAAADIPYWQSALDNLTDQATELRAEGYEAVIMGTYEGVVTLGWLEMVARDYRHDELPQLLADAADVFLKQRHLVALPGDTGGLNRFAQRPVEHDEVLELLFGDPNQMVDSPWDEEHRELLVGLSSTIAIQETGHLATNANGNHFRLRKVGEDGWEEPTTDIPHSLWEGMTAAIFDTVAAVQRRVRTENNPATLGSFRQ
;
A
#
# COMPACT_ATOMS: atom_id res chain seq x y z
N VAL A 1 -24.20 15.78 18.40
CA VAL A 1 -24.95 15.27 19.57
C VAL A 1 -24.40 13.88 19.89
N VAL A 2 -23.98 13.62 21.14
CA VAL A 2 -23.48 12.30 21.56
C VAL A 2 -24.60 11.54 22.26
N ARG A 3 -24.88 10.30 21.82
CA ARG A 3 -25.80 9.39 22.51
C ARG A 3 -24.99 8.35 23.28
N ARG A 4 -25.35 8.12 24.55
CA ARG A 4 -24.71 7.12 25.40
C ARG A 4 -25.62 5.90 25.52
N LEU A 5 -25.03 4.73 25.32
CA LEU A 5 -25.71 3.43 25.28
C LEU A 5 -24.89 2.47 26.13
N SER A 6 -25.54 1.51 26.79
CA SER A 6 -24.87 0.42 27.48
C SER A 6 -25.18 -0.88 26.73
N ILE A 7 -24.16 -1.69 26.51
CA ILE A 7 -24.27 -3.03 25.92
C ILE A 7 -23.59 -4.04 26.85
N THR A 8 -24.05 -5.28 26.84
CA THR A 8 -23.43 -6.39 27.57
C THR A 8 -22.76 -7.29 26.55
N VAL A 9 -21.48 -7.59 26.76
CA VAL A 9 -20.65 -8.40 25.87
C VAL A 9 -19.97 -9.49 26.73
N PRO A 10 -19.79 -10.74 26.23
CA PRO A 10 -19.04 -11.76 26.95
C PRO A 10 -17.60 -11.31 27.21
N ASP A 11 -17.08 -11.57 28.41
CA ASP A 11 -15.73 -11.15 28.82
C ASP A 11 -14.66 -11.77 27.90
N GLU A 12 -14.83 -13.03 27.49
CA GLU A 12 -13.93 -13.73 26.57
C GLU A 12 -13.76 -12.97 25.23
N LEU A 13 -14.86 -12.45 24.68
CA LEU A 13 -14.85 -11.68 23.45
C LEU A 13 -14.29 -10.27 23.66
N TRP A 14 -14.51 -9.69 24.83
CA TRP A 14 -14.02 -8.36 25.15
C TRP A 14 -12.50 -8.36 25.39
N ASP A 15 -12.01 -9.33 26.15
CA ASP A 15 -10.59 -9.48 26.48
C ASP A 15 -9.73 -9.67 25.22
N GLU A 16 -10.22 -10.42 24.24
CA GLU A 16 -9.59 -10.55 22.92
C GLU A 16 -9.40 -9.22 22.20
N LEU A 17 -10.24 -8.21 22.46
CA LEU A 17 -10.26 -6.94 21.74
C LEU A 17 -9.60 -5.79 22.52
N THR A 18 -9.38 -5.95 23.83
CA THR A 18 -8.82 -4.90 24.71
C THR A 18 -7.44 -4.39 24.32
N HIS A 19 -6.65 -5.21 23.61
CA HIS A 19 -5.32 -4.83 23.14
C HIS A 19 -5.33 -3.92 21.90
N LEU A 20 -6.48 -3.77 21.22
CA LEU A 20 -6.60 -3.01 19.98
C LEU A 20 -6.80 -1.51 20.20
N ASP A 21 -7.40 -1.11 21.33
CA ASP A 21 -7.58 0.29 21.70
C ASP A 21 -7.72 0.41 23.23
N PRO A 22 -7.02 1.36 23.88
CA PRO A 22 -7.10 1.56 25.32
C PRO A 22 -8.47 2.10 25.80
N SER A 23 -9.31 2.61 24.89
CA SER A 23 -10.66 3.11 25.18
C SER A 23 -11.75 2.18 24.64
N PRO A 24 -12.49 1.48 25.52
CA PRO A 24 -13.67 0.69 25.15
C PRO A 24 -14.67 1.40 24.24
N SER A 25 -14.88 2.70 24.50
CA SER A 25 -15.80 3.51 23.71
C SER A 25 -15.24 3.85 22.33
N ALA A 26 -13.93 4.07 22.21
CA ALA A 26 -13.30 4.34 20.92
C ALA A 26 -13.32 3.08 20.05
N LEU A 27 -13.02 1.92 20.64
CA LEU A 27 -13.06 0.62 19.98
C LEU A 27 -14.46 0.31 19.40
N VAL A 28 -15.51 0.47 20.21
CA VAL A 28 -16.91 0.25 19.76
C VAL A 28 -17.32 1.28 18.72
N GLN A 29 -16.93 2.56 18.86
CA GLN A 29 -17.22 3.57 17.85
C GLN A 29 -16.52 3.27 16.52
N ARG A 30 -15.29 2.77 16.55
CA ARG A 30 -14.54 2.34 15.36
C ARG A 30 -15.21 1.13 14.73
N ALA A 31 -15.57 0.12 15.50
CA ALA A 31 -16.31 -1.05 15.02
C ALA A 31 -17.65 -0.66 14.37
N LEU A 32 -18.40 0.25 14.99
CA LEU A 32 -19.66 0.75 14.43
C LEU A 32 -19.47 1.57 13.15
N ARG A 33 -18.37 2.31 13.01
CA ARG A 33 -18.04 3.01 11.75
C ARG A 33 -17.66 2.01 10.65
N CYS A 34 -16.88 0.98 10.97
CA CYS A 34 -16.58 -0.10 10.04
C CYS A 34 -17.87 -0.82 9.62
N LEU A 35 -18.72 -1.18 10.58
CA LEU A 35 -20.02 -1.81 10.32
C LEU A 35 -20.92 -0.90 9.47
N HIS A 36 -20.92 0.42 9.72
CA HIS A 36 -21.69 1.36 8.91
C HIS A 36 -21.15 1.48 7.48
N ALA A 37 -19.84 1.38 7.28
CA ALA A 37 -19.24 1.36 5.95
C ALA A 37 -19.58 0.06 5.20
N THR A 38 -19.71 -1.08 5.90
CA THR A 38 -20.01 -2.38 5.30
C THR A 38 -21.50 -2.72 5.20
N GLU A 39 -22.33 -2.23 6.11
CA GLU A 39 -23.74 -2.62 6.28
C GLU A 39 -24.69 -1.41 6.46
N GLY A 40 -24.19 -0.17 6.40
CA GLY A 40 -25.00 1.03 6.59
C GLY A 40 -26.00 1.31 5.46
N PRO A 41 -26.83 2.36 5.56
CA PRO A 41 -27.86 2.71 4.57
C PRO A 41 -27.36 3.07 3.15
N GLY A 42 -26.04 2.96 2.89
CA GLY A 42 -25.41 3.05 1.57
C GLY A 42 -24.84 1.71 1.06
N ALA A 43 -25.05 0.60 1.79
CA ALA A 43 -24.63 -0.75 1.45
C ALA A 43 -25.66 -1.51 0.57
N GLY A 44 -26.72 -0.82 0.13
CA GLY A 44 -27.58 -1.33 -0.94
C GLY A 44 -26.86 -1.23 -2.29
N PRO A 45 -27.28 -2.01 -3.30
CA PRO A 45 -26.72 -1.90 -4.63
C PRO A 45 -26.80 -0.44 -5.10
N THR A 46 -25.66 0.07 -5.55
CA THR A 46 -25.55 1.36 -6.22
C THR A 46 -26.54 1.42 -7.39
N PRO A 47 -26.91 2.62 -7.88
CA PRO A 47 -27.84 2.73 -9.00
C PRO A 47 -27.41 1.93 -10.25
N ILE A 48 -26.11 1.78 -10.50
CA ILE A 48 -25.57 0.99 -11.61
C ILE A 48 -25.72 -0.53 -11.36
N GLU A 49 -25.45 -1.00 -10.14
CA GLU A 49 -25.66 -2.40 -9.75
C GLU A 49 -27.15 -2.78 -9.78
N ALA A 50 -28.01 -1.89 -9.30
CA ALA A 50 -29.46 -2.11 -9.33
C ALA A 50 -30.00 -2.21 -10.76
N ALA A 51 -29.47 -1.40 -11.68
CA ALA A 51 -29.89 -1.43 -13.08
C ALA A 51 -29.23 -2.56 -13.89
N ALA A 52 -28.03 -3.02 -13.49
CA ALA A 52 -27.36 -4.16 -14.11
C ALA A 52 -28.16 -5.45 -14.00
N ALA A 53 -29.01 -5.59 -12.97
CA ALA A 53 -29.94 -6.70 -12.81
C ALA A 53 -30.87 -6.90 -14.02
N ASP A 54 -31.25 -5.82 -14.70
CA ASP A 54 -32.18 -5.84 -15.85
C ASP A 54 -31.48 -5.54 -17.19
N ILE A 55 -30.21 -5.12 -17.19
CA ILE A 55 -29.46 -4.70 -18.38
C ILE A 55 -28.20 -5.57 -18.53
N PRO A 56 -28.22 -6.64 -19.36
CA PRO A 56 -27.14 -7.63 -19.43
C PRO A 56 -25.77 -7.04 -19.75
N TYR A 57 -25.68 -6.02 -20.63
CA TYR A 57 -24.39 -5.42 -20.96
C TYR A 57 -23.82 -4.54 -19.83
N TRP A 58 -24.65 -4.06 -18.89
CA TRP A 58 -24.18 -3.37 -17.69
C TRP A 58 -23.62 -4.37 -16.70
N GLN A 59 -24.29 -5.51 -16.51
CA GLN A 59 -23.77 -6.60 -15.70
C GLN A 59 -22.42 -7.07 -16.22
N SER A 60 -22.30 -7.38 -17.52
CA SER A 60 -21.02 -7.81 -18.10
C SER A 60 -19.91 -6.75 -17.99
N ALA A 61 -20.26 -5.46 -18.02
CA ALA A 61 -19.29 -4.39 -17.83
C ALA A 61 -18.81 -4.31 -16.37
N LEU A 62 -19.73 -4.44 -15.40
CA LEU A 62 -19.39 -4.50 -13.98
C LEU A 62 -18.54 -5.73 -13.66
N ASP A 63 -18.96 -6.91 -14.12
CA ASP A 63 -18.23 -8.17 -13.91
C ASP A 63 -16.79 -8.06 -14.43
N ASN A 64 -16.61 -7.52 -15.65
CA ASN A 64 -15.29 -7.33 -16.23
C ASN A 64 -14.42 -6.35 -15.42
N LEU A 65 -14.97 -5.22 -14.97
CA LEU A 65 -14.23 -4.28 -14.12
C LEU A 65 -13.91 -4.87 -12.75
N THR A 66 -14.81 -5.68 -12.19
CA THR A 66 -14.58 -6.41 -10.94
C THR A 66 -13.47 -7.45 -11.10
N ASP A 67 -13.44 -8.18 -12.21
CA ASP A 67 -12.36 -9.14 -12.52
C ASP A 67 -11.01 -8.41 -12.62
N GLN A 68 -10.93 -7.32 -13.37
CA GLN A 68 -9.71 -6.50 -13.47
C GLN A 68 -9.25 -5.98 -12.11
N ALA A 69 -10.18 -5.43 -11.30
CA ALA A 69 -9.87 -4.94 -9.96
C ALA A 69 -9.38 -6.07 -9.03
N THR A 70 -9.94 -7.28 -9.18
CA THR A 70 -9.55 -8.47 -8.41
C THR A 70 -8.14 -8.92 -8.79
N GLU A 71 -7.82 -8.97 -10.08
CA GLU A 71 -6.47 -9.29 -10.58
C GLU A 71 -5.44 -8.27 -10.08
N LEU A 72 -5.73 -6.97 -10.17
CA LEU A 72 -4.87 -5.90 -9.66
C LEU A 72 -4.64 -6.02 -8.16
N ARG A 73 -5.72 -6.30 -7.41
CA ARG A 73 -5.63 -6.50 -5.95
C ARG A 73 -4.76 -7.71 -5.62
N ALA A 74 -4.88 -8.81 -6.36
CA ALA A 74 -4.04 -9.99 -6.19
C ALA A 74 -2.57 -9.68 -6.51
N GLU A 75 -2.29 -8.97 -7.60
CA GLU A 75 -0.92 -8.53 -7.96
C GLU A 75 -0.28 -7.70 -6.84
N GLY A 76 -1.00 -6.69 -6.33
CA GLY A 76 -0.51 -5.88 -5.22
C GLY A 76 -0.26 -6.71 -3.96
N TYR A 77 -1.15 -7.67 -3.67
CA TYR A 77 -0.95 -8.57 -2.53
C TYR A 77 0.32 -9.40 -2.70
N GLU A 78 0.52 -10.00 -3.87
CA GLU A 78 1.69 -10.82 -4.19
C GLU A 78 2.99 -10.01 -4.18
N ALA A 79 2.99 -8.75 -4.62
CA ALA A 79 4.17 -7.89 -4.61
C ALA A 79 4.79 -7.75 -3.20
N VAL A 80 3.96 -7.61 -2.17
CA VAL A 80 4.42 -7.52 -0.76
C VAL A 80 4.95 -8.87 -0.27
N ILE A 81 4.30 -9.98 -0.65
CA ILE A 81 4.75 -11.33 -0.29
C ILE A 81 6.10 -11.64 -0.95
N MET A 82 6.26 -11.28 -2.23
CA MET A 82 7.53 -11.39 -2.95
C MET A 82 8.61 -10.51 -2.32
N GLY A 83 8.29 -9.27 -1.94
CA GLY A 83 9.22 -8.42 -1.18
C GLY A 83 9.67 -9.04 0.15
N THR A 84 8.76 -9.74 0.83
CA THR A 84 9.08 -10.45 2.07
C THR A 84 9.95 -11.69 1.80
N TYR A 85 9.68 -12.41 0.72
CA TYR A 85 10.43 -13.59 0.30
C TYR A 85 11.87 -13.25 -0.11
N GLU A 86 12.06 -12.18 -0.88
CA GLU A 86 13.36 -11.67 -1.32
C GLU A 86 14.12 -10.92 -0.20
N GLY A 87 13.52 -10.75 0.98
CA GLY A 87 14.14 -10.12 2.14
C GLY A 87 14.25 -8.59 2.06
N VAL A 88 13.63 -7.98 1.05
CA VAL A 88 13.58 -6.53 0.84
C VAL A 88 12.58 -5.86 1.79
N VAL A 89 11.46 -6.53 2.04
CA VAL A 89 10.46 -6.13 3.03
C VAL A 89 10.71 -6.92 4.31
N THR A 90 11.09 -6.21 5.37
CA THR A 90 11.38 -6.84 6.67
C THR A 90 10.16 -6.80 7.60
N LEU A 91 10.14 -7.68 8.61
CA LEU A 91 9.12 -7.62 9.67
C LEU A 91 9.09 -6.24 10.35
N GLY A 92 10.25 -5.63 10.60
CA GLY A 92 10.32 -4.31 11.22
C GLY A 92 9.68 -3.22 10.35
N TRP A 93 9.85 -3.30 9.04
CA TRP A 93 9.16 -2.40 8.10
C TRP A 93 7.65 -2.63 8.11
N LEU A 94 7.20 -3.89 8.02
CA LEU A 94 5.78 -4.25 8.03
C LEU A 94 5.08 -3.79 9.31
N GLU A 95 5.69 -4.01 10.48
CA GLU A 95 5.14 -3.59 11.77
C GLU A 95 5.12 -2.07 11.92
N MET A 96 6.14 -1.37 11.39
CA MET A 96 6.16 0.09 11.34
C MET A 96 5.00 0.61 10.49
N VAL A 97 4.83 0.08 9.28
CA VAL A 97 3.75 0.54 8.39
C VAL A 97 2.38 0.25 8.98
N ALA A 98 2.16 -0.94 9.53
CA ALA A 98 0.88 -1.32 10.14
C ALA A 98 0.55 -0.53 11.42
N ARG A 99 1.58 -0.02 12.13
CA ARG A 99 1.41 0.79 13.35
C ARG A 99 1.15 2.25 13.03
N ASP A 100 1.89 2.79 12.06
CA ASP A 100 2.00 4.24 11.86
C ASP A 100 1.00 4.74 10.80
N TYR A 101 0.45 3.86 9.95
CA TYR A 101 -0.50 4.21 8.89
C TYR A 101 -1.86 3.56 9.08
N ARG A 102 -2.91 4.26 8.62
CA ARG A 102 -4.28 3.75 8.61
C ARG A 102 -4.55 2.94 7.34
N HIS A 103 -5.29 1.84 7.49
CA HIS A 103 -5.65 0.96 6.39
C HIS A 103 -6.41 1.68 5.25
N ASP A 104 -7.22 2.71 5.55
CA ASP A 104 -7.97 3.46 4.54
C ASP A 104 -7.17 4.59 3.86
N GLU A 105 -6.01 4.95 4.39
CA GLU A 105 -5.16 6.03 3.86
C GLU A 105 -3.90 5.47 3.16
N LEU A 106 -3.41 4.32 3.60
CA LEU A 106 -2.20 3.68 3.09
C LEU A 106 -2.22 3.45 1.56
N PRO A 107 -3.32 3.01 0.91
CA PRO A 107 -3.32 2.83 -0.54
C PRO A 107 -2.95 4.10 -1.33
N GLN A 108 -3.43 5.27 -0.88
CA GLN A 108 -3.09 6.53 -1.54
C GLN A 108 -1.63 6.91 -1.30
N LEU A 109 -1.14 6.73 -0.07
CA LEU A 109 0.26 7.01 0.26
C LEU A 109 1.23 6.12 -0.53
N LEU A 110 0.88 4.84 -0.75
CA LEU A 110 1.66 3.96 -1.61
C LEU A 110 1.67 4.45 -3.06
N ALA A 111 0.51 4.87 -3.60
CA ALA A 111 0.45 5.45 -4.95
C ALA A 111 1.34 6.69 -5.08
N ASP A 112 1.27 7.60 -4.10
CA ASP A 112 2.06 8.83 -4.07
C ASP A 112 3.57 8.54 -3.96
N ALA A 113 3.98 7.55 -3.17
CA ALA A 113 5.38 7.11 -3.08
C ALA A 113 5.88 6.50 -4.39
N ALA A 114 5.04 5.74 -5.11
CA ALA A 114 5.40 5.19 -6.41
C ALA A 114 5.59 6.30 -7.46
N ASP A 115 4.76 7.34 -7.42
CA ASP A 115 4.94 8.52 -8.25
C ASP A 115 6.24 9.27 -7.91
N VAL A 116 6.62 9.37 -6.63
CA VAL A 116 7.93 9.93 -6.23
C VAL A 116 9.08 9.08 -6.79
N PHE A 117 9.03 7.76 -6.64
CA PHE A 117 10.03 6.86 -7.22
C PHE A 117 10.18 7.08 -8.73
N LEU A 118 9.05 7.14 -9.45
CA LEU A 118 9.02 7.38 -10.89
C LEU A 118 9.58 8.77 -11.26
N LYS A 119 9.26 9.81 -10.49
CA LYS A 119 9.80 11.16 -10.68
C LYS A 119 11.30 11.19 -10.49
N GLN A 120 11.82 10.60 -9.41
CA GLN A 120 13.26 10.55 -9.18
C GLN A 120 13.97 9.80 -10.32
N ARG A 121 13.38 8.70 -10.80
CA ARG A 121 13.91 7.90 -11.91
C ARG A 121 14.08 8.71 -13.19
N HIS A 122 13.19 9.66 -13.46
CA HIS A 122 13.16 10.43 -14.70
C HIS A 122 13.76 11.84 -14.60
N LEU A 123 13.82 12.44 -13.42
CA LEU A 123 14.17 13.85 -13.23
C LEU A 123 15.54 14.07 -12.59
N VAL A 124 16.06 13.12 -11.79
CA VAL A 124 17.41 13.24 -11.21
C VAL A 124 18.43 13.13 -12.34
N ALA A 125 19.45 13.98 -12.38
CA ALA A 125 20.63 13.78 -13.22
C ALA A 125 21.82 13.44 -12.31
N LEU A 126 22.33 12.21 -12.37
CA LEU A 126 23.43 11.81 -11.51
C LEU A 126 24.79 12.26 -12.07
N PRO A 127 25.79 12.51 -11.19
CA PRO A 127 27.15 12.80 -11.61
C PRO A 127 27.70 11.71 -12.55
N GLY A 128 28.00 12.07 -13.80
CA GLY A 128 28.50 11.15 -14.84
C GLY A 128 27.51 10.84 -15.95
N ASP A 129 26.23 11.24 -15.80
CA ASP A 129 25.26 11.15 -16.88
C ASP A 129 25.65 12.07 -18.04
N THR A 130 25.82 11.49 -19.23
CA THR A 130 26.15 12.22 -20.47
C THR A 130 25.02 12.04 -21.48
N GLY A 131 24.58 13.12 -22.14
CA GLY A 131 23.57 13.05 -23.21
C GLY A 131 22.13 13.39 -22.81
N GLY A 132 21.89 13.91 -21.60
CA GLY A 132 20.60 14.53 -21.23
C GLY A 132 19.52 13.60 -20.69
N LEU A 133 19.78 12.29 -20.56
CA LEU A 133 18.90 11.33 -19.88
C LEU A 133 19.71 10.58 -18.82
N ASN A 134 19.26 10.57 -17.57
CA ASN A 134 19.86 9.78 -16.50
C ASN A 134 19.82 8.28 -16.84
N ARG A 135 20.86 7.52 -16.47
CA ARG A 135 20.90 6.05 -16.58
C ARG A 135 19.62 5.35 -16.07
N PHE A 136 18.98 5.88 -15.03
CA PHE A 136 17.75 5.34 -14.46
C PHE A 136 16.53 5.57 -15.35
N ALA A 137 16.51 6.61 -16.18
CA ALA A 137 15.46 6.80 -17.18
C ALA A 137 15.59 5.81 -18.35
N GLN A 138 16.75 5.19 -18.53
CA GLN A 138 17.06 4.32 -19.67
C GLN A 138 16.76 2.85 -19.41
N ARG A 139 16.74 2.42 -18.15
CA ARG A 139 16.46 1.03 -17.74
C ARG A 139 15.72 0.95 -16.40
N PRO A 140 15.15 -0.21 -16.04
CA PRO A 140 14.67 -0.43 -14.68
C PRO A 140 15.77 -0.24 -13.64
N VAL A 141 15.40 0.30 -12.49
CA VAL A 141 16.27 0.46 -11.32
C VAL A 141 16.40 -0.87 -10.60
N GLU A 142 17.63 -1.24 -10.24
CA GLU A 142 17.93 -2.44 -9.46
C GLU A 142 17.80 -2.15 -7.95
N HIS A 143 17.57 -3.19 -7.15
CA HIS A 143 17.28 -3.03 -5.71
C HIS A 143 18.38 -2.28 -4.94
N ASP A 144 19.66 -2.57 -5.22
CA ASP A 144 20.82 -1.95 -4.58
C ASP A 144 21.01 -0.48 -4.99
N GLU A 145 20.38 -0.05 -6.07
CA GLU A 145 20.42 1.33 -6.59
C GLU A 145 19.34 2.23 -5.99
N VAL A 146 18.36 1.67 -5.28
CA VAL A 146 17.19 2.41 -4.75
C VAL A 146 17.61 3.56 -3.83
N LEU A 147 18.57 3.34 -2.93
CA LEU A 147 19.02 4.40 -2.03
C LEU A 147 19.80 5.49 -2.78
N GLU A 148 20.54 5.13 -3.81
CA GLU A 148 21.25 6.09 -4.66
C GLU A 148 20.26 6.92 -5.49
N LEU A 149 19.22 6.28 -6.02
CA LEU A 149 18.13 6.96 -6.72
C LEU A 149 17.43 7.98 -5.81
N LEU A 150 17.07 7.57 -4.59
CA LEU A 150 16.27 8.40 -3.69
C LEU A 150 17.08 9.49 -2.98
N PHE A 151 18.37 9.25 -2.68
CA PHE A 151 19.15 10.11 -1.78
C PHE A 151 20.59 10.43 -2.26
N GLY A 152 20.97 10.04 -3.49
CA GLY A 152 22.36 10.08 -3.96
C GLY A 152 23.01 11.47 -4.04
N ASP A 153 22.37 12.46 -4.69
CA ASP A 153 22.89 13.84 -4.79
C ASP A 153 21.95 14.83 -4.05
N PRO A 154 22.35 15.30 -2.85
CA PRO A 154 21.57 16.28 -2.08
C PRO A 154 21.32 17.61 -2.79
N ASN A 155 22.12 17.96 -3.81
CA ASN A 155 21.96 19.20 -4.57
C ASN A 155 20.99 19.07 -5.75
N GLN A 156 20.52 17.85 -6.04
CA GLN A 156 19.63 17.54 -7.17
C GLN A 156 18.41 16.73 -6.75
N MET A 157 18.16 16.59 -5.45
CA MET A 157 16.91 16.01 -4.97
C MET A 157 15.77 16.90 -5.47
N VAL A 158 14.88 16.31 -6.27
CA VAL A 158 13.57 16.90 -6.55
C VAL A 158 12.93 17.20 -5.19
N ASP A 159 12.37 18.40 -5.01
CA ASP A 159 11.61 18.77 -3.81
C ASP A 159 10.60 17.66 -3.53
N SER A 160 10.94 16.76 -2.61
CA SER A 160 10.10 15.64 -2.26
C SER A 160 9.20 16.12 -1.14
N PRO A 161 7.88 16.15 -1.33
CA PRO A 161 6.96 16.49 -0.24
C PRO A 161 6.98 15.44 0.88
N TRP A 162 7.73 14.35 0.69
CA TRP A 162 7.95 13.30 1.67
C TRP A 162 9.08 13.72 2.60
N ASP A 163 8.69 14.11 3.80
CA ASP A 163 9.55 14.45 4.92
C ASP A 163 10.24 13.19 5.52
N GLU A 164 10.97 13.41 6.61
CA GLU A 164 11.64 12.33 7.34
C GLU A 164 10.63 11.30 7.91
N GLU A 165 9.37 11.69 8.11
CA GLU A 165 8.30 10.84 8.67
C GLU A 165 7.91 9.72 7.69
N HIS A 166 7.81 10.01 6.41
CA HIS A 166 7.39 9.02 5.40
C HIS A 166 8.55 8.35 4.64
N ARG A 167 9.79 8.68 4.99
CA ARG A 167 11.00 8.18 4.32
C ARG A 167 11.07 6.65 4.27
N GLU A 168 10.78 5.98 5.37
CA GLU A 168 10.86 4.50 5.45
C GLU A 168 9.78 3.83 4.58
N LEU A 169 8.58 4.44 4.48
CA LEU A 169 7.53 3.96 3.58
C LEU A 169 7.97 4.08 2.12
N LEU A 170 8.55 5.23 1.74
CA LEU A 170 9.09 5.45 0.40
C LEU A 170 10.19 4.46 0.05
N VAL A 171 11.15 4.23 0.95
CA VAL A 171 12.26 3.29 0.73
C VAL A 171 11.75 1.86 0.57
N GLY A 172 10.87 1.39 1.47
CA GLY A 172 10.35 0.03 1.39
C GLY A 172 9.50 -0.20 0.15
N LEU A 173 8.67 0.76 -0.24
CA LEU A 173 7.91 0.66 -1.48
C LEU A 173 8.82 0.68 -2.70
N SER A 174 9.77 1.62 -2.77
CA SER A 174 10.71 1.73 -3.89
C SER A 174 11.53 0.46 -4.06
N SER A 175 11.93 -0.14 -2.95
CA SER A 175 12.65 -1.41 -2.96
C SER A 175 11.76 -2.56 -3.42
N THR A 176 10.49 -2.57 -3.02
CA THR A 176 9.49 -3.53 -3.49
C THR A 176 9.26 -3.39 -5.00
N ILE A 177 9.19 -2.16 -5.52
CA ILE A 177 9.06 -1.88 -6.97
C ILE A 177 10.29 -2.38 -7.74
N ALA A 178 11.50 -2.13 -7.23
CA ALA A 178 12.75 -2.45 -7.91
C ALA A 178 12.97 -3.96 -8.15
N ILE A 179 12.37 -4.82 -7.33
CA ILE A 179 12.47 -6.28 -7.48
C ILE A 179 11.38 -6.91 -8.35
N GLN A 180 10.35 -6.16 -8.76
CA GLN A 180 9.27 -6.73 -9.57
C GLN A 180 9.76 -6.95 -11.01
N GLU A 181 9.60 -8.17 -11.52
CA GLU A 181 9.94 -8.52 -12.90
C GLU A 181 8.74 -8.37 -13.86
N THR A 182 7.51 -8.46 -13.33
CA THR A 182 6.25 -8.43 -14.07
C THR A 182 5.21 -7.58 -13.36
N GLY A 183 4.06 -7.37 -14.02
CA GLY A 183 2.96 -6.58 -13.46
C GLY A 183 3.15 -5.07 -13.60
N HIS A 184 2.17 -4.33 -13.10
CA HIS A 184 2.09 -2.87 -13.15
C HIS A 184 3.22 -2.18 -12.40
N LEU A 185 3.69 -2.70 -11.26
CA LEU A 185 4.84 -2.12 -10.58
C LEU A 185 6.10 -2.18 -11.45
N ALA A 186 6.34 -3.31 -12.14
CA ALA A 186 7.47 -3.46 -13.04
C ALA A 186 7.33 -2.61 -14.32
N THR A 187 6.15 -2.55 -14.92
CA THR A 187 5.95 -1.87 -16.22
C THR A 187 5.72 -0.36 -16.08
N ASN A 188 4.94 0.05 -15.08
CA ASN A 188 4.46 1.41 -14.95
C ASN A 188 5.26 2.27 -13.97
N ALA A 189 5.79 1.67 -12.89
CA ALA A 189 6.63 2.39 -11.93
C ALA A 189 8.12 2.25 -12.26
N ASN A 190 8.61 1.01 -12.50
CA ASN A 190 10.02 0.77 -12.82
C ASN A 190 10.33 0.67 -14.33
N GLY A 191 9.30 0.68 -15.16
CA GLY A 191 9.41 0.53 -16.62
C GLY A 191 9.27 1.84 -17.37
N ASN A 192 9.14 1.75 -18.70
CA ASN A 192 9.00 2.92 -19.58
C ASN A 192 7.55 3.24 -19.93
N HIS A 193 6.58 2.60 -19.26
CA HIS A 193 5.15 2.79 -19.51
C HIS A 193 4.52 3.70 -18.45
N PHE A 194 4.85 4.99 -18.48
CA PHE A 194 4.30 5.99 -17.58
C PHE A 194 3.60 7.10 -18.35
N ARG A 195 2.73 7.84 -17.65
CA ARG A 195 1.96 8.92 -18.24
C ARG A 195 2.72 10.24 -18.17
N LEU A 196 2.87 10.89 -19.32
CA LEU A 196 3.28 12.28 -19.45
C LEU A 196 2.11 13.07 -20.04
N ARG A 197 1.54 13.99 -19.28
CA ARG A 197 0.53 14.89 -19.80
C ARG A 197 1.18 16.21 -20.21
N LYS A 198 0.80 16.76 -21.36
CA LYS A 198 1.29 18.08 -21.77
C LYS A 198 0.56 19.18 -20.99
N VAL A 199 1.29 20.12 -20.40
CA VAL A 199 0.76 21.30 -19.69
C VAL A 199 1.16 22.56 -20.46
N GLY A 200 0.21 23.16 -21.16
CA GLY A 200 0.46 24.36 -21.97
C GLY A 200 1.32 24.08 -23.21
N GLU A 201 1.91 25.14 -23.78
CA GLU A 201 2.75 25.02 -24.98
C GLU A 201 4.16 24.50 -24.67
N ASP A 202 4.69 24.81 -23.48
CA ASP A 202 6.10 24.64 -23.11
C ASP A 202 6.37 23.60 -21.99
N GLY A 203 5.35 22.97 -21.41
CA GLY A 203 5.50 22.11 -20.23
C GLY A 203 4.95 20.70 -20.39
N TRP A 204 5.54 19.77 -19.64
CA TRP A 204 4.96 18.46 -19.34
C TRP A 204 4.64 18.41 -17.83
N GLU A 205 3.51 17.80 -17.49
CA GLU A 205 3.11 17.44 -16.13
C GLU A 205 4.13 16.42 -15.58
N GLU A 206 4.31 16.38 -14.26
CA GLU A 206 5.20 15.41 -13.63
C GLU A 206 4.75 13.97 -13.96
N PRO A 207 5.69 13.03 -14.17
CA PRO A 207 5.33 11.66 -14.51
C PRO A 207 4.56 11.00 -13.36
N THR A 208 3.50 10.28 -13.73
CA THR A 208 2.68 9.47 -12.81
C THR A 208 2.66 8.02 -13.27
N THR A 209 2.61 7.10 -12.32
CA THR A 209 2.59 5.66 -12.57
C THR A 209 1.31 5.20 -13.27
N ASP A 210 0.18 5.90 -13.10
CA ASP A 210 -1.12 5.51 -13.69
C ASP A 210 -1.56 4.08 -13.27
N ILE A 211 -1.08 3.61 -12.11
CA ILE A 211 -1.42 2.31 -11.56
C ILE A 211 -2.78 2.42 -10.85
N PRO A 212 -3.76 1.56 -11.17
CA PRO A 212 -5.09 1.64 -10.57
C PRO A 212 -5.09 1.39 -9.06
N HIS A 213 -6.02 2.05 -8.36
CA HIS A 213 -6.08 2.05 -6.90
C HIS A 213 -6.18 0.65 -6.26
N SER A 214 -6.87 -0.28 -6.93
CA SER A 214 -7.07 -1.66 -6.45
C SER A 214 -5.76 -2.41 -6.19
N LEU A 215 -4.68 -2.10 -6.91
CA LEU A 215 -3.36 -2.69 -6.65
C LEU A 215 -2.83 -2.26 -5.28
N TRP A 216 -2.90 -0.96 -4.98
CA TRP A 216 -2.45 -0.41 -3.70
C TRP A 216 -3.28 -0.89 -2.52
N GLU A 217 -4.58 -1.14 -2.72
CA GLU A 217 -5.43 -1.82 -1.74
C GLU A 217 -4.99 -3.27 -1.49
N GLY A 218 -4.53 -3.97 -2.53
CA GLY A 218 -3.93 -5.31 -2.45
C GLY A 218 -2.67 -5.32 -1.61
N MET A 219 -1.74 -4.40 -1.88
CA MET A 219 -0.51 -4.22 -1.08
C MET A 219 -0.84 -3.92 0.38
N THR A 220 -1.77 -2.99 0.61
CA THR A 220 -2.23 -2.62 1.96
C THR A 220 -2.76 -3.85 2.71
N ALA A 221 -3.64 -4.63 2.08
CA ALA A 221 -4.17 -5.85 2.68
C ALA A 221 -3.04 -6.83 3.05
N ALA A 222 -2.09 -7.07 2.15
CA ALA A 222 -0.96 -7.97 2.42
C ALA A 222 -0.10 -7.52 3.60
N ILE A 223 0.16 -6.22 3.74
CA ILE A 223 0.93 -5.67 4.86
C ILE A 223 0.25 -6.00 6.19
N PHE A 224 -1.02 -5.64 6.34
CA PHE A 224 -1.78 -5.87 7.58
C PHE A 224 -1.99 -7.36 7.86
N ASP A 225 -2.31 -8.15 6.82
CA ASP A 225 -2.53 -9.59 6.95
C ASP A 225 -1.25 -10.32 7.36
N THR A 226 -0.10 -9.93 6.80
CA THR A 226 1.20 -10.52 7.14
C THR A 226 1.56 -10.26 8.60
N VAL A 227 1.42 -9.01 9.07
CA VAL A 227 1.66 -8.66 10.48
C VAL A 227 0.74 -9.46 11.41
N ALA A 228 -0.56 -9.50 11.10
CA ALA A 228 -1.54 -10.25 11.89
C ALA A 228 -1.25 -11.77 11.89
N ALA A 229 -0.83 -12.32 10.76
CA ALA A 229 -0.48 -13.73 10.62
C ALA A 229 0.78 -14.08 11.45
N VAL A 230 1.83 -13.26 11.38
CA VAL A 230 3.06 -13.45 12.17
C VAL A 230 2.75 -13.35 13.66
N GLN A 231 2.05 -12.31 14.11
CA GLN A 231 1.68 -12.15 15.52
C GLN A 231 0.88 -13.34 16.06
N ARG A 232 -0.07 -13.85 15.27
CA ARG A 232 -0.89 -15.02 15.63
C ARG A 232 -0.05 -16.29 15.75
N ARG A 233 0.84 -16.53 14.79
CA ARG A 233 1.76 -17.69 14.81
C ARG A 233 2.68 -17.63 16.01
N VAL A 234 3.31 -16.47 16.24
CA VAL A 234 4.15 -16.22 17.41
C VAL A 234 3.38 -16.48 18.70
N ARG A 235 2.16 -15.96 18.89
CA ARG A 235 1.36 -16.22 20.10
C ARG A 235 0.99 -17.68 20.29
N THR A 236 0.79 -18.41 19.20
CA THR A 236 0.44 -19.84 19.21
C THR A 236 1.67 -20.71 19.55
N GLU A 237 2.82 -20.40 18.98
CA GLU A 237 4.08 -21.13 19.17
C GLU A 237 4.75 -20.78 20.51
N ASN A 238 4.69 -19.51 20.92
CA ASN A 238 5.24 -18.96 22.15
C ASN A 238 4.22 -18.95 23.30
N ASN A 239 3.42 -20.01 23.40
CA ASN A 239 2.62 -20.24 24.59
C ASN A 239 3.59 -20.43 25.78
N PRO A 240 3.43 -19.71 26.91
CA PRO A 240 4.27 -19.89 28.09
C PRO A 240 4.34 -21.35 28.60
N ALA A 241 3.37 -22.19 28.24
CA ALA A 241 3.38 -23.62 28.52
C ALA A 241 4.36 -24.45 27.65
N THR A 242 4.78 -23.95 26.48
CA THR A 242 5.68 -24.62 25.53
C THR A 242 7.07 -24.00 25.46
N LEU A 243 7.26 -22.80 26.02
CA LEU A 243 8.54 -22.10 26.03
C LEU A 243 9.46 -22.62 27.15
N GLY A 244 10.53 -23.31 26.76
CA GLY A 244 11.70 -23.49 27.62
C GLY A 244 12.41 -22.15 27.88
N SER A 245 13.30 -22.12 28.88
CA SER A 245 14.13 -20.94 29.18
C SER A 245 15.01 -20.57 27.98
N PHE A 246 14.87 -19.34 27.46
CA PHE A 246 15.79 -18.75 26.48
C PHE A 246 17.08 -18.19 27.11
N ARG A 247 17.28 -18.35 28.42
CA ARG A 247 18.58 -18.12 29.06
C ARG A 247 19.39 -19.41 28.97
N GLN A 248 20.33 -19.46 28.02
CA GLN A 248 21.54 -20.28 28.12
C GLN A 248 22.71 -19.35 28.44
#